data_AF-A0A7D9JYZ5-F1
#
_entry.id   AF-A0A7D9JYZ5-F1
#
_cell.length_a   1.000
_cell.length_b   1.000
_cell.length_c   1.000
_cell.angle_alpha   90.00
_cell.angle_beta   90.00
_cell.angle_gamma   90.00
#
_symmetry.space_group_name_H-M   'P 1'
#
loop_
_entity.id
_entity.type
_entity.pdbx_description
1 polymer ?
#
loop_
_entity_poly.entity_id
_entity_poly.type
_entity_poly.pdbx_seq_one_letter_code
_entity_poly.pdbx_strand_id
1 'polypeptide(L)'
;MIYAIVNLINKKREHPIIKTVKNYKYVDKSKFKSALRNVPWWVCDIFDDLDDVQNAWELLYKDVVDEYITERKVKVRQNSLPWVNTEIRKLLNKRFKLLKNWQQTKNPIAHKKYKEARNLANIRMRKAEAEYWKSEFDNATNSG
;
A
#
# COMPACT_ATOMS: atom_id res chain seq x y z
N MET A 1 -29.61 17.66 -7.69
CA MET A 1 -28.48 16.75 -7.98
C MET A 1 -27.30 16.82 -7.00
N ILE A 2 -27.10 17.90 -6.24
CA ILE A 2 -26.01 17.99 -5.23
C ILE A 2 -26.24 17.04 -4.03
N TYR A 3 -27.50 16.88 -3.60
CA TYR A 3 -27.86 16.08 -2.42
C TYR A 3 -27.56 14.57 -2.58
N ALA A 4 -27.80 14.00 -3.77
CA ALA A 4 -27.55 12.58 -4.04
C ALA A 4 -26.05 12.22 -4.00
N ILE A 5 -25.19 13.10 -4.51
CA ILE A 5 -23.73 12.93 -4.51
C ILE A 5 -23.19 12.94 -3.07
N VAL A 6 -23.67 13.86 -2.23
CA VAL A 6 -23.26 13.95 -0.82
C VAL A 6 -23.65 12.69 -0.04
N ASN A 7 -24.83 12.11 -0.32
CA ASN A 7 -25.31 10.93 0.38
C ASN A 7 -24.57 9.64 -0.05
N LEU A 8 -24.17 9.51 -1.32
CA LEU A 8 -23.35 8.41 -1.82
C LEU A 8 -21.93 8.39 -1.20
N ILE A 9 -21.38 9.57 -0.91
CA ILE A 9 -20.04 9.74 -0.32
C ILE A 9 -20.06 9.53 1.21
N ASN A 10 -21.21 9.72 1.86
CA ASN A 10 -21.42 9.61 3.30
C ASN A 10 -21.74 8.19 3.80
N LYS A 11 -21.17 7.14 3.18
CA LYS A 11 -21.16 5.82 3.83
C LYS A 11 -20.38 5.91 5.15
N LYS A 12 -20.95 5.40 6.26
CA LYS A 12 -20.28 5.35 7.56
C LYS A 12 -18.86 4.81 7.38
N ARG A 13 -17.86 5.55 7.86
CA ARG A 13 -16.47 5.11 7.78
C ARG A 13 -16.32 3.89 8.66
N GLU A 14 -16.12 2.74 8.02
CA GLU A 14 -15.82 1.51 8.73
C GLU A 14 -14.53 1.64 9.54
N HIS A 15 -14.49 0.96 10.69
CA HIS A 15 -13.35 1.01 11.59
C HIS A 15 -12.13 0.35 10.92
N PRO A 16 -10.92 0.91 11.06
CA PRO A 16 -9.73 0.27 10.52
C PRO A 16 -9.54 -1.14 11.09
N ILE A 17 -9.29 -2.13 10.23
CA ILE A 17 -8.93 -3.49 10.65
C ILE A 17 -7.45 -3.51 11.06
N ILE A 18 -7.15 -4.25 12.12
CA ILE A 18 -5.76 -4.55 12.50
C ILE A 18 -5.33 -5.81 11.76
N LYS A 19 -4.27 -5.71 10.95
CA LYS A 19 -3.62 -6.84 10.29
C LYS A 19 -2.20 -7.02 10.84
N THR A 20 -1.77 -8.26 10.99
CA THR A 20 -0.39 -8.59 11.30
C THR A 20 0.41 -8.69 10.00
N VAL A 21 1.55 -8.02 9.93
CA VAL A 21 2.44 -8.05 8.76
C VAL A 21 3.89 -8.20 9.20
N LYS A 22 4.71 -8.85 8.36
CA LYS A 22 6.16 -8.95 8.58
C LYS A 22 6.84 -7.58 8.51
N ASN A 23 7.74 -7.33 9.45
CA ASN A 23 8.44 -6.05 9.62
C ASN A 23 9.87 -6.10 9.10
N TYR A 24 10.02 -5.97 7.79
CA TYR A 24 11.33 -5.99 7.12
C TYR A 24 12.25 -4.80 7.43
N LYS A 25 11.76 -3.76 8.12
CA LYS A 25 12.50 -2.51 8.31
C LYS A 25 13.76 -2.67 9.18
N TYR A 26 13.72 -3.59 10.13
CA TYR A 26 14.76 -3.77 11.15
C TYR A 26 15.43 -5.14 11.09
N VAL A 27 15.30 -5.84 9.95
CA VAL A 27 15.91 -7.16 9.77
C VAL A 27 17.42 -7.05 9.69
N ASP A 28 18.12 -7.86 10.48
CA ASP A 28 19.56 -8.07 10.33
C ASP A 28 19.82 -8.85 9.03
N LYS A 29 20.18 -8.11 7.99
CA LYS A 29 20.40 -8.66 6.65
C LYS A 29 21.54 -9.68 6.62
N SER A 30 22.53 -9.56 7.51
CA SER A 30 23.67 -10.48 7.53
C SER A 30 23.22 -11.84 8.04
N LYS A 31 22.54 -11.85 9.20
CA LYS A 31 22.00 -13.07 9.81
C LYS A 31 20.95 -13.72 8.91
N PHE A 32 20.03 -12.94 8.36
CA PHE A 32 19.00 -13.46 7.45
C PHE A 32 19.61 -14.13 6.21
N LYS A 33 20.63 -13.52 5.59
CA LYS A 33 21.34 -14.13 4.46
C LYS A 33 22.09 -15.41 4.86
N SER A 34 22.70 -15.43 6.04
CA SER A 34 23.38 -16.63 6.54
C SER A 34 22.37 -17.77 6.77
N ALA A 35 21.22 -17.47 7.35
CA ALA A 35 20.16 -18.45 7.57
C ALA A 35 19.68 -19.05 6.25
N LEU A 36 19.38 -18.21 5.25
CA LEU A 36 18.99 -18.66 3.91
C LEU A 36 20.05 -19.55 3.23
N ARG A 37 21.34 -19.30 3.47
CA ARG A 37 22.42 -20.16 2.93
C ARG A 37 22.49 -21.54 3.60
N ASN A 38 22.06 -21.62 4.85
CA ASN A 38 22.10 -22.85 5.65
C ASN A 38 20.85 -23.71 5.47
N VAL A 39 19.81 -23.19 4.82
CA VAL A 39 18.61 -23.96 4.50
C VAL A 39 18.95 -25.11 3.54
N PRO A 40 18.46 -26.33 3.80
CA PRO A 40 18.67 -27.49 2.92
C PRO A 40 17.75 -27.42 1.68
N TRP A 41 18.02 -26.49 0.76
CA TRP A 41 17.19 -26.30 -0.44
C TRP A 41 17.10 -27.54 -1.33
N TRP A 42 18.12 -28.42 -1.28
CA TRP A 42 18.15 -29.70 -2.00
C TRP A 42 16.95 -30.61 -1.66
N VAL A 43 16.26 -30.38 -0.54
CA VAL A 43 15.01 -31.10 -0.20
C VAL A 43 13.93 -30.89 -1.27
N CYS A 44 13.96 -29.74 -1.97
CA CYS A 44 13.02 -29.48 -3.07
C CYS A 44 13.24 -30.44 -4.24
N ASP A 45 14.48 -30.91 -4.47
CA ASP A 45 14.83 -31.79 -5.59
C ASP A 45 14.38 -33.25 -5.38
N ILE A 46 13.83 -33.57 -4.19
CA ILE A 46 13.31 -34.91 -3.87
C ILE A 46 11.94 -35.15 -4.52
N PHE A 47 11.19 -34.08 -4.78
CA PHE A 47 9.81 -34.16 -5.26
C PHE A 47 9.78 -34.11 -6.79
N ASP A 48 9.02 -35.02 -7.40
CA ASP A 48 8.82 -35.07 -8.85
C ASP A 48 7.69 -34.12 -9.32
N ASP A 49 6.80 -33.74 -8.41
CA ASP A 49 5.65 -32.88 -8.69
C ASP A 49 5.97 -31.39 -8.46
N LEU A 50 5.55 -30.55 -9.40
CA LEU A 50 5.82 -29.10 -9.37
C LEU A 50 5.17 -28.39 -8.19
N ASP A 51 3.95 -28.79 -7.81
CA ASP A 51 3.24 -28.19 -6.68
C ASP A 51 3.93 -28.57 -5.37
N ASP A 52 4.41 -29.81 -5.25
CA ASP A 52 5.17 -30.28 -4.09
C ASP A 52 6.52 -29.58 -3.95
N VAL A 53 7.27 -29.40 -5.06
CA VAL A 53 8.51 -28.62 -5.10
C VAL A 53 8.26 -27.19 -4.62
N GLN A 54 7.20 -26.55 -5.13
CA GLN A 54 6.83 -25.19 -4.72
C GLN A 54 6.50 -25.13 -3.23
N ASN A 55 5.70 -26.08 -2.74
CA ASN A 55 5.31 -26.12 -1.34
C ASN A 55 6.51 -26.33 -0.40
N ALA A 56 7.42 -27.26 -0.75
CA ALA A 56 8.65 -27.49 0.00
C ALA A 56 9.53 -26.23 0.06
N TRP A 57 9.72 -25.55 -1.08
CA TRP A 57 10.46 -24.29 -1.12
C TRP A 57 9.79 -23.21 -0.26
N GLU A 58 8.47 -23.06 -0.36
CA GLU A 58 7.71 -22.08 0.40
C GLU A 58 7.80 -22.30 1.91
N LEU A 59 7.72 -23.56 2.36
CA LEU A 59 7.84 -23.91 3.78
C LEU A 59 9.23 -23.55 4.31
N LEU A 60 10.28 -24.01 3.64
CA LEU A 60 11.66 -23.70 4.03
C LEU A 60 11.94 -22.19 4.08
N TYR A 61 11.41 -21.45 3.11
CA TYR A 61 11.54 -19.99 3.11
C TYR A 61 10.75 -19.33 4.25
N LYS A 62 9.51 -19.76 4.48
CA LYS A 62 8.64 -19.23 5.54
C LYS A 62 9.26 -19.45 6.91
N ASP A 63 9.86 -20.62 7.17
CA ASP A 63 10.53 -20.91 8.44
C ASP A 63 11.64 -19.90 8.74
N VAL A 64 12.50 -19.61 7.77
CA VAL A 64 13.56 -18.58 7.94
C VAL A 64 12.97 -17.19 8.10
N VAL A 65 11.92 -16.86 7.35
CA VAL A 65 11.24 -15.56 7.50
C VAL A 65 10.64 -15.42 8.89
N ASP A 66 9.99 -16.45 9.42
CA ASP A 66 9.31 -16.41 10.70
C ASP A 66 10.30 -16.32 11.87
N GLU A 67 11.47 -16.97 11.77
CA GLU A 67 12.53 -16.88 12.77
C GLU A 67 13.20 -15.50 12.79
N TYR A 68 13.52 -14.93 11.63
CA TYR A 68 14.36 -13.73 11.54
C TYR A 68 13.58 -12.42 11.36
N ILE A 69 12.29 -12.50 10.99
CA ILE A 69 11.50 -11.32 10.64
C ILE A 69 10.32 -11.18 11.59
N THR A 70 10.50 -10.26 12.55
CA THR A 70 9.46 -9.88 13.49
C THR A 70 8.18 -9.42 12.82
N GLU A 71 7.06 -9.68 13.48
CA GLU A 71 5.75 -9.22 13.07
C GLU A 71 5.40 -7.87 13.69
N ARG A 72 4.57 -7.10 13.00
CA ARG A 72 3.97 -5.88 13.54
C ARG A 72 2.49 -5.79 13.19
N LYS A 73 1.73 -5.18 14.09
CA LYS A 73 0.32 -4.86 13.86
C LYS A 73 0.21 -3.54 13.09
N VAL A 74 -0.54 -3.54 12.00
CA VAL A 74 -0.81 -2.36 11.17
C VAL A 74 -2.31 -2.15 11.04
N LYS A 75 -2.73 -0.90 11.20
CA LYS A 75 -4.12 -0.49 10.96
C LYS A 75 -4.32 -0.27 9.46
N VAL A 76 -5.18 -1.07 8.86
CA VAL A 76 -5.56 -1.00 7.44
C VAL A 76 -6.97 -0.43 7.35
N ARG A 77 -7.16 0.55 6.48
CA ARG A 77 -8.47 1.16 6.22
C ARG A 77 -9.30 0.18 5.38
N GLN A 78 -10.54 -0.10 5.79
CA GLN A 78 -11.41 -1.01 5.03
C GLN A 78 -11.82 -0.38 3.70
N ASN A 79 -12.40 0.83 3.77
CA ASN A 79 -12.89 1.52 2.59
C ASN A 79 -12.05 2.77 2.27
N SER A 80 -11.57 2.82 1.04
CA SER A 80 -11.05 4.03 0.40
C SER A 80 -11.97 4.46 -0.73
N LEU A 81 -11.87 5.73 -1.11
CA LEU A 81 -12.55 6.21 -2.32
C LEU A 81 -12.10 5.38 -3.52
N PRO A 82 -13.02 4.95 -4.40
CA PRO A 82 -12.70 4.09 -5.55
C PRO A 82 -11.59 4.64 -6.45
N TRP A 83 -11.58 5.96 -6.66
CA TRP A 83 -10.58 6.66 -7.47
C TRP A 83 -9.23 6.90 -6.77
N VAL A 84 -9.05 6.49 -5.51
CA VAL A 84 -7.79 6.67 -4.77
C VAL A 84 -6.94 5.42 -4.85
N ASN A 85 -5.98 5.43 -5.80
CA ASN A 85 -4.99 4.36 -5.97
C ASN A 85 -3.70 4.58 -5.15
N THR A 86 -2.74 3.67 -5.28
CA THR A 86 -1.45 3.70 -4.55
C THR A 86 -0.62 4.93 -4.91
N GLU A 87 -0.63 5.36 -6.17
CA GLU A 87 0.12 6.55 -6.64
C GLU A 87 -0.42 7.85 -6.05
N ILE A 88 -1.74 8.02 -6.01
CA ILE A 88 -2.37 9.16 -5.34
C ILE A 88 -2.04 9.16 -3.84
N ARG A 89 -2.06 7.99 -3.18
CA ARG A 89 -1.63 7.88 -1.78
C ARG A 89 -0.17 8.31 -1.59
N LYS A 90 0.75 7.91 -2.49
CA LYS A 90 2.16 8.35 -2.45
C LYS A 90 2.27 9.87 -2.57
N LEU A 91 1.52 10.51 -3.46
CA LEU A 91 1.48 11.97 -3.61
C LEU A 91 0.95 12.67 -2.36
N LEU A 92 -0.15 12.18 -1.79
CA LEU A 92 -0.73 12.71 -0.55
C LEU A 92 0.24 12.57 0.64
N ASN A 93 0.94 11.44 0.74
CA ASN A 93 1.97 11.22 1.76
C ASN A 93 3.18 12.15 1.56
N LYS A 94 3.64 12.36 0.32
CA LYS A 94 4.71 13.32 0.01
C LYS A 94 4.32 14.75 0.41
N ARG A 95 3.10 15.18 0.03
CA ARG A 95 2.53 16.47 0.45
C ARG A 95 2.55 16.61 1.97
N PHE A 96 2.10 15.59 2.70
CA PHE A 96 2.07 15.62 4.16
C PHE A 96 3.46 15.70 4.80
N LYS A 97 4.43 14.92 4.30
CA LYS A 97 5.83 15.00 4.76
C LYS A 97 6.42 16.39 4.57
N LEU A 98 6.19 17.00 3.39
CA LEU A 98 6.67 18.35 3.09
C LEU A 98 5.99 19.41 3.95
N LEU A 99 4.69 19.26 4.22
CA LEU A 99 3.96 20.13 5.16
C LEU A 99 4.59 20.08 6.55
N LYS A 100 4.82 18.88 7.09
CA LYS A 100 5.47 18.72 8.41
C LYS A 100 6.86 19.33 8.45
N ASN A 101 7.67 19.09 7.42
CA ASN A 101 9.01 19.67 7.32
C ASN A 101 8.96 21.21 7.32
N TRP A 102 8.09 21.81 6.52
CA TRP A 102 7.94 23.26 6.53
C TRP A 102 7.41 23.79 7.87
N GLN A 103 6.46 23.09 8.50
CA GLN A 103 5.93 23.50 9.81
C GLN A 103 7.02 23.51 10.89
N GLN A 104 7.98 22.59 10.83
CA GLN A 104 9.10 22.50 11.76
C GLN A 104 10.21 23.53 11.45
N THR A 105 10.62 23.64 10.18
CA THR A 105 11.78 24.47 9.78
C THR A 105 11.42 25.92 9.46
N LYS A 106 10.14 26.19 9.15
CA LYS A 106 9.64 27.47 8.60
C LYS A 106 10.37 27.97 7.36
N ASN A 107 11.13 27.10 6.68
CA ASN A 107 11.97 27.47 5.55
C ASN A 107 11.12 27.81 4.29
N PRO A 108 11.36 28.96 3.61
CA PRO A 108 10.66 29.33 2.38
C PRO A 108 10.77 28.31 1.23
N ILE A 109 11.92 27.64 1.09
CA ILE A 109 12.13 26.59 0.08
C ILE A 109 11.28 25.36 0.38
N ALA A 110 11.19 24.97 1.65
CA ALA A 110 10.32 23.88 2.08
C ALA A 110 8.84 24.22 1.83
N HIS A 111 8.46 25.49 2.03
CA HIS A 111 7.12 25.98 1.71
C HIS A 111 6.82 25.88 0.21
N LYS A 112 7.75 26.30 -0.66
CA LYS A 112 7.61 26.19 -2.12
C LYS A 112 7.41 24.74 -2.55
N LYS A 113 8.26 23.82 -2.08
CA LYS A 113 8.15 22.37 -2.36
C LYS A 113 6.81 21.79 -1.90
N TYR A 114 6.32 22.20 -0.73
CA TYR A 114 4.99 21.80 -0.26
C TYR A 114 3.88 22.29 -1.20
N LYS A 115 3.91 23.55 -1.64
CA LYS A 115 2.91 24.11 -2.57
C LYS A 115 2.85 23.33 -3.88
N GLU A 116 4.01 23.03 -4.46
CA GLU A 116 4.12 22.21 -5.68
C GLU A 116 3.51 20.82 -5.47
N ALA A 117 3.87 20.14 -4.37
CA ALA A 117 3.33 18.82 -4.04
C ALA A 117 1.82 18.85 -3.76
N ARG A 118 1.30 19.92 -3.13
CA ARG A 118 -0.14 20.12 -2.91
C ARG A 118 -0.88 20.24 -4.23
N ASN A 119 -0.38 21.07 -5.14
CA ASN A 119 -1.02 21.30 -6.44
C ASN A 119 -1.04 20.01 -7.27
N LEU A 120 0.08 19.31 -7.36
CA LEU A 120 0.17 18.02 -8.05
C LEU A 120 -0.81 17.00 -7.48
N ALA A 121 -0.86 16.85 -6.16
CA ALA A 121 -1.78 15.92 -5.51
C ALA A 121 -3.25 16.27 -5.81
N ASN A 122 -3.62 17.55 -5.77
CA ASN A 122 -4.97 18.01 -6.06
C ASN A 122 -5.37 17.78 -7.52
N ILE A 123 -4.48 18.07 -8.48
CA ILE A 123 -4.72 17.83 -9.90
C ILE A 123 -4.96 16.34 -10.16
N ARG A 124 -4.09 15.48 -9.64
CA ARG A 124 -4.22 14.02 -9.82
C ARG A 124 -5.46 13.46 -9.15
N MET A 125 -5.82 13.96 -7.96
CA MET A 125 -7.04 13.55 -7.26
C MET A 125 -8.30 13.87 -8.08
N ARG A 126 -8.42 15.11 -8.58
CA ARG A 126 -9.57 15.55 -9.40
C ARG A 126 -9.65 14.79 -10.71
N LYS A 127 -8.50 14.57 -11.37
CA LYS A 127 -8.45 13.81 -12.61
C LYS A 127 -8.94 12.38 -12.39
N ALA A 128 -8.45 11.70 -11.35
CA ALA A 128 -8.87 10.34 -11.05
C ALA A 128 -10.35 10.24 -10.67
N GLU A 129 -10.87 11.23 -9.93
CA GLU A 129 -12.29 11.31 -9.61
C GLU A 129 -13.15 11.47 -10.88
N ALA A 130 -12.76 12.37 -11.79
CA ALA A 130 -13.45 12.58 -13.06
C ALA A 130 -13.39 11.34 -13.97
N GLU A 131 -12.24 10.68 -14.06
CA GLU A 131 -12.07 9.43 -14.83
C GLU A 131 -12.96 8.32 -14.31
N TYR A 132 -13.02 8.14 -12.97
CA TYR A 132 -13.88 7.14 -12.34
C TYR A 132 -15.35 7.37 -12.67
N TRP A 133 -15.86 8.58 -12.45
CA TRP A 133 -17.26 8.86 -12.73
C TRP A 133 -17.58 8.76 -14.22
N LYS A 134 -16.68 9.17 -15.10
CA LYS A 134 -16.85 8.99 -16.54
C LYS A 134 -17.02 7.51 -16.89
N SER A 135 -16.14 6.64 -16.41
CA SER A 135 -16.26 5.20 -16.64
C SER A 135 -17.54 4.60 -16.06
N GLU A 136 -17.99 5.08 -14.90
CA GLU A 136 -19.22 4.59 -14.27
C GLU A 136 -20.47 4.93 -15.11
N PHE A 137 -20.52 6.14 -15.67
CA PHE A 137 -21.61 6.55 -16.57
C PHE A 137 -21.58 5.80 -17.90
N ASP A 138 -20.40 5.60 -18.48
CA ASP A 138 -20.23 4.84 -19.73
C ASP A 138 -20.66 3.37 -19.54
N ASN A 139 -20.35 2.76 -18.39
CA ASN A 139 -20.78 1.39 -18.08
C ASN A 139 -22.30 1.29 -17.89
N ALA A 140 -22.91 2.25 -17.20
CA ALA A 140 -24.35 2.27 -16.97
C ALA A 140 -25.17 2.43 -18.27
N THR A 141 -24.63 3.16 -19.26
CA THR A 141 -25.30 3.39 -20.55
C THR A 141 -25.18 2.21 -21.52
N ASN A 142 -24.11 1.40 -21.43
CA ASN A 142 -23.94 0.19 -22.25
C ASN A 142 -24.68 -1.05 -21.71
N SER A 143 -25.30 -0.95 -20.53
CA SER A 143 -25.96 -2.07 -19.84
C SER A 143 -27.50 -2.04 -19.95
N GLY A 144 -28.06 -1.09 -20.71
CA GLY A 144 -29.50 -0.95 -20.95
C GLY A 144 -29.83 -1.01 -22.43
#